data_AF-A0A950TE90-F1
#
_entry.id   AF-A0A950TE90-F1
#
_cell.length_a   1.000
_cell.length_b   1.000
_cell.length_c   1.000
_cell.angle_alpha   90.00
_cell.angle_beta   90.00
_cell.angle_gamma   90.00
#
_symmetry.space_group_name_H-M   'P 1'
#
loop_
_entity.id
_entity.type
_entity.pdbx_description
1 polymer ?
#
loop_
_entity_poly.entity_id
_entity_poly.type
_entity_poly.pdbx_seq_one_letter_code
_entity_poly.pdbx_strand_id
1 'polypeptide(L)'
;MDLVADRGRRVTVDELNTTRLLAHARQQAHQRKFDDILIVDVDAHHYENEHMGEILPFMENDVLRQLSVQGRSRNSLLPQVIGYQDMGGRVTRYPLRSSEKTEPGRIRDVQLGERWMDAMGVDYSCLFP
;
A
#
# COMPACT_ATOMS: atom_id res chain seq x y z
N MET A 1 -29.72 3.63 -11.70
CA MET A 1 -29.95 4.35 -10.42
C MET A 1 -28.66 5.11 -10.18
N ASP A 2 -28.65 6.41 -10.48
CA ASP A 2 -27.45 7.25 -10.30
C ASP A 2 -27.21 7.37 -8.80
N LEU A 3 -26.23 6.62 -8.31
CA LEU A 3 -25.86 6.67 -6.90
C LEU A 3 -25.33 8.07 -6.60
N VAL A 4 -25.69 8.63 -5.45
CA VAL A 4 -25.19 9.94 -4.98
C VAL A 4 -23.65 10.01 -4.97
N ALA A 5 -22.98 8.85 -4.93
CA ALA A 5 -21.54 8.71 -5.10
C ALA A 5 -20.99 9.27 -6.43
N ASP A 6 -21.78 9.28 -7.52
CA ASP A 6 -21.36 9.83 -8.81
C ASP A 6 -21.37 11.38 -8.84
N ARG A 7 -21.99 12.03 -7.85
CA ARG A 7 -22.06 13.51 -7.75
C ARG A 7 -21.01 14.10 -6.80
N GLY A 8 -20.34 13.28 -6.01
CA GLY A 8 -19.15 13.71 -5.27
C GLY A 8 -18.04 13.91 -6.27
N ARG A 9 -17.47 15.12 -6.37
CA ARG A 9 -16.28 15.41 -7.19
C ARG A 9 -15.33 14.21 -7.14
N ARG A 10 -15.23 13.44 -8.24
CA ARG A 10 -14.08 12.55 -8.44
C ARG A 10 -12.88 13.45 -8.29
N VAL A 11 -12.16 13.30 -7.19
CA VAL A 11 -10.87 13.97 -7.04
C VAL A 11 -10.00 13.33 -8.11
N THR A 12 -9.84 14.02 -9.24
CA THR A 12 -8.95 13.61 -10.31
C THR A 12 -7.54 13.91 -9.83
N VAL A 13 -6.97 12.95 -9.11
CA VAL A 13 -5.55 12.94 -8.76
C VAL A 13 -4.82 12.11 -9.79
N ASP A 14 -3.76 12.68 -10.38
CA ASP A 14 -2.93 12.00 -11.37
C ASP A 14 -2.25 10.75 -10.78
N GLU A 15 -1.88 10.83 -9.50
CA GLU A 15 -1.31 9.74 -8.71
C GLU A 15 -1.57 9.97 -7.22
N LEU A 16 -1.58 8.89 -6.45
CA LEU A 16 -1.26 8.98 -5.02
C LEU A 16 0.23 9.31 -4.87
N ASN A 17 0.57 10.15 -3.90
CA ASN A 17 1.95 10.42 -3.55
C ASN A 17 2.07 10.45 -2.03
N THR A 18 2.70 9.42 -1.45
CA THR A 18 2.77 9.23 0.00
C THR A 18 3.49 10.38 0.70
N THR A 19 4.56 10.92 0.11
CA THR A 19 5.28 12.07 0.66
C THR A 19 4.38 13.31 0.76
N ARG A 20 3.51 13.55 -0.23
CA ARG A 20 2.54 14.65 -0.18
C ARG A 20 1.40 14.36 0.80
N LEU A 21 0.89 13.12 0.82
CA LEU A 21 -0.19 12.70 1.72
C LEU A 21 0.22 12.88 3.19
N LEU A 22 1.46 12.55 3.52
CA LEU A 22 2.00 12.57 4.88
C LEU A 22 2.81 13.83 5.22
N ALA A 23 2.71 14.90 4.42
CA ALA A 23 3.49 16.12 4.63
C ALA A 23 3.30 16.74 6.03
N HIS A 24 2.06 16.72 6.55
CA HIS A 24 1.78 17.19 7.91
C HIS A 24 2.29 16.23 9.01
N ALA A 25 2.34 14.92 8.73
CA ALA A 25 2.97 13.97 9.65
C ALA A 25 4.47 14.29 9.79
N ARG A 26 5.14 14.58 8.67
CA ARG A 26 6.55 15.01 8.67
C ARG A 26 6.77 16.30 9.46
N GLN A 27 5.88 17.28 9.29
CA GLN A 27 5.93 18.51 10.09
C GLN A 27 5.79 18.22 11.59
N GLN A 28 4.87 17.33 11.98
CA GLN A 28 4.69 16.95 13.37
C GLN A 28 5.89 16.18 13.93
N ALA A 29 6.47 15.26 13.15
CA ALA A 29 7.67 14.51 13.53
C ALA A 29 8.82 15.47 13.86
N HIS A 30 9.05 16.47 13.01
CA HIS A 30 10.07 17.48 13.24
C HIS A 30 9.76 18.38 14.46
N GLN A 31 8.52 18.86 14.60
CA GLN A 31 8.09 19.67 15.75
C GLN A 31 8.25 18.93 17.09
N ARG A 32 8.06 17.61 17.07
CA ARG A 32 8.16 16.73 18.24
C ARG A 32 9.55 16.13 18.42
N LYS A 33 10.50 16.46 17.54
CA LYS A 33 11.89 15.98 17.55
C LYS A 33 11.98 14.46 17.59
N PHE A 34 11.27 13.80 16.67
CA PHE A 34 11.33 12.35 16.56
C PHE A 34 12.74 11.85 16.22
N ASP A 35 13.58 12.69 15.59
CA ASP A 35 15.00 12.39 15.35
C ASP A 35 15.82 12.21 16.66
N ASP A 36 15.33 12.67 17.81
CA ASP A 36 16.01 12.53 19.12
C ASP A 36 15.63 11.22 19.85
N ILE A 37 14.72 10.41 19.29
CA ILE A 37 14.22 9.18 19.91
C ILE A 37 14.18 8.03 18.90
N LEU A 38 14.43 6.80 19.36
CA LEU A 38 14.27 5.61 18.52
C LEU A 38 12.78 5.27 18.37
N ILE A 39 12.28 5.24 17.14
CA ILE A 39 10.91 4.84 16.81
C ILE A 39 10.93 3.55 16.00
N VAL A 40 10.25 2.52 16.53
CA VAL A 40 10.09 1.23 15.88
C VAL A 40 8.61 0.99 15.60
N ASP A 41 8.26 0.85 14.33
CA ASP A 41 6.95 0.36 13.91
C ASP A 41 6.95 -1.17 13.96
N VAL A 42 6.18 -1.73 14.88
CA VAL A 42 6.13 -3.17 15.15
C VAL A 42 5.07 -3.90 14.33
N ASP A 43 4.27 -3.19 13.52
CA ASP A 43 3.14 -3.77 12.80
C ASP A 43 2.82 -3.01 11.49
N ALA A 44 3.79 -3.00 10.56
CA ALA A 44 3.57 -2.46 9.23
C ALA A 44 3.21 -3.56 8.23
N HIS A 45 2.42 -3.21 7.22
CA HIS A 45 2.04 -4.17 6.17
C HIS A 45 2.33 -3.64 4.77
N HIS A 46 2.84 -4.52 3.90
CA HIS A 46 2.80 -4.33 2.44
C HIS A 46 1.67 -5.17 1.83
N TYR A 47 1.47 -5.12 0.51
CA TYR A 47 0.43 -5.90 -0.15
C TYR A 47 1.08 -6.85 -1.14
N GLU A 48 1.41 -8.05 -0.67
CA GLU A 48 1.96 -9.15 -1.45
C GLU A 48 1.07 -9.57 -2.63
N ASN A 49 -0.23 -9.34 -2.52
CA ASN A 49 -1.21 -9.49 -3.59
C ASN A 49 -0.86 -8.70 -4.88
N GLU A 50 -0.12 -7.59 -4.77
CA GLU A 50 0.38 -6.82 -5.92
C GLU A 50 1.52 -7.54 -6.67
N HIS A 51 2.15 -8.55 -6.05
CA HIS A 51 3.32 -9.28 -6.54
C HIS A 51 3.04 -10.75 -6.85
N MET A 52 1.77 -11.14 -6.99
CA MET A 52 1.40 -12.53 -7.33
C MET A 52 2.11 -13.04 -8.59
N GLY A 53 2.39 -12.17 -9.57
CA GLY A 53 3.16 -12.55 -10.77
C GLY A 53 4.57 -13.07 -10.45
N GLU A 54 5.20 -12.55 -9.39
CA GLU A 54 6.55 -12.94 -8.94
C GLU A 54 6.51 -14.11 -7.95
N ILE A 55 5.42 -14.25 -7.20
CA ILE A 55 5.25 -15.29 -6.18
C ILE A 55 4.81 -16.63 -6.80
N LEU A 56 3.89 -16.61 -7.76
CA LEU A 56 3.31 -17.84 -8.35
C LEU A 56 4.33 -18.82 -8.97
N PRO A 57 5.46 -18.39 -9.57
CA PRO A 57 6.51 -19.30 -10.05
C PRO A 57 7.08 -20.23 -8.98
N PHE A 58 7.04 -19.83 -7.70
CA PHE A 58 7.53 -20.64 -6.57
C PHE A 58 6.49 -21.65 -6.05
N MET A 59 5.28 -21.68 -6.63
CA MET A 59 4.26 -22.66 -6.26
C MET A 59 4.65 -24.06 -6.74
N GLU A 60 4.86 -24.98 -5.79
CA GLU A 60 5.33 -26.35 -6.05
C GLU A 60 4.32 -27.21 -6.82
N ASN A 61 3.02 -27.03 -6.54
CA ASN A 61 1.97 -27.81 -7.21
C ASN A 61 1.64 -27.20 -8.58
N ASP A 62 1.99 -27.93 -9.64
CA ASP A 62 1.81 -27.47 -11.02
C ASP A 62 0.34 -27.19 -11.40
N VAL A 63 -0.61 -27.97 -10.87
CA VAL A 63 -2.05 -27.78 -11.13
C VAL A 63 -2.54 -26.50 -10.46
N LEU A 64 -2.20 -26.29 -9.18
CA LEU A 64 -2.53 -25.06 -8.47
C LEU A 64 -1.86 -23.87 -9.13
N ARG A 65 -0.61 -23.99 -9.58
CA ARG A 65 0.11 -22.91 -10.28
C ARG A 65 -0.58 -22.55 -11.58
N GLN A 66 -0.97 -23.55 -12.37
CA GLN A 66 -1.71 -23.33 -13.61
C GLN A 66 -3.06 -22.65 -13.36
N LEU A 67 -3.83 -23.12 -12.38
CA LEU A 67 -5.11 -22.52 -12.00
C LEU A 67 -4.94 -21.08 -11.53
N SER A 68 -3.88 -20.80 -10.77
CA SER A 68 -3.53 -19.47 -10.25
C SER A 68 -3.20 -18.48 -11.36
N VAL A 69 -2.36 -18.89 -12.31
CA VAL A 69 -1.93 -18.06 -13.45
C VAL A 69 -3.09 -17.82 -14.43
N GLN A 70 -3.90 -18.84 -14.72
CA GLN A 70 -5.08 -18.71 -15.58
C GLN A 70 -6.19 -17.92 -14.90
N GLY A 71 -6.29 -18.00 -13.58
CA GLY A 71 -7.31 -17.37 -12.77
C GLY A 71 -7.38 -15.86 -12.96
N ARG A 72 -6.26 -15.18 -13.28
CA ARG A 72 -6.05 -13.73 -13.59
C ARG A 72 -6.80 -12.69 -12.73
N SER A 73 -7.64 -13.14 -11.82
CA SER A 73 -8.41 -12.41 -10.84
C SER A 73 -7.62 -12.54 -9.56
N ARG A 74 -7.12 -11.40 -9.08
CA ARG A 74 -6.14 -11.21 -8.01
C ARG A 74 -6.49 -11.85 -6.66
N ASN A 75 -7.57 -12.63 -6.57
CA ASN A 75 -8.24 -12.97 -5.31
C ASN A 75 -8.76 -14.41 -5.25
N SER A 76 -8.44 -15.31 -6.19
CA SER A 76 -9.02 -16.67 -6.20
C SER A 76 -8.38 -17.66 -5.22
N LEU A 77 -7.17 -17.38 -4.74
CA LEU A 77 -6.38 -18.28 -3.89
C LEU A 77 -6.36 -17.85 -2.43
N LEU A 78 -6.59 -16.55 -2.20
CA LEU A 78 -6.52 -15.95 -0.88
C LEU A 78 -7.93 -15.54 -0.45
N PRO A 79 -8.36 -15.93 0.75
CA PRO A 79 -9.66 -15.50 1.27
C PRO A 79 -9.71 -13.98 1.31
N GLN A 80 -10.71 -13.40 0.66
CA GLN A 80 -10.95 -11.95 0.73
C GLN A 80 -11.55 -11.62 2.08
N VAL A 81 -10.79 -10.92 2.91
CA VAL A 81 -11.33 -10.35 4.15
C VAL A 81 -12.05 -9.06 3.81
N ILE A 82 -13.33 -8.96 4.17
CA ILE A 82 -14.08 -7.71 4.08
C ILE A 82 -13.48 -6.76 5.13
N GLY A 83 -12.74 -5.75 4.67
CA GLY A 83 -12.11 -4.74 5.52
C GLY A 83 -12.72 -3.36 5.32
N TYR A 84 -12.97 -2.65 6.42
CA TYR A 84 -13.37 -1.23 6.43
C TYR A 84 -12.18 -0.29 6.63
N GLN A 85 -10.97 -0.72 6.27
CA GLN A 85 -9.74 0.04 6.53
C GLN A 85 -9.68 1.36 5.73
N ASP A 86 -10.41 1.45 4.62
CA ASP A 86 -10.54 2.68 3.84
C ASP A 86 -11.52 3.70 4.47
N MET A 87 -12.14 3.35 5.60
CA MET A 87 -13.14 4.16 6.31
C MET A 87 -14.27 4.63 5.41
N GLY A 88 -14.74 3.75 4.51
CA GLY A 88 -15.77 4.08 3.51
C GLY A 88 -15.25 5.06 2.45
N GLY A 89 -14.03 4.83 1.97
CA GLY A 89 -13.34 5.65 0.97
C GLY A 89 -12.77 6.98 1.48
N ARG A 90 -12.83 7.27 2.78
CA ARG A 90 -12.23 8.49 3.36
C ARG A 90 -10.71 8.42 3.39
N VAL A 91 -10.14 7.23 3.54
CA VAL A 91 -8.71 6.98 3.40
C VAL A 91 -8.45 6.55 1.96
N THR A 92 -7.99 7.50 1.15
CA THR A 92 -7.84 7.32 -0.31
C THR A 92 -6.64 6.47 -0.73
N ARG A 93 -5.81 6.02 0.24
CA ARG A 93 -4.63 5.19 -0.01
C ARG A 93 -4.98 3.96 -0.83
N TYR A 94 -5.88 3.10 -0.37
CA TYR A 94 -6.17 1.83 -1.06
C TYR A 94 -6.68 1.97 -2.49
N PRO A 95 -7.70 2.80 -2.79
CA PRO A 95 -8.17 2.94 -4.16
C PRO A 95 -7.13 3.57 -5.11
N LEU A 96 -6.16 4.33 -4.58
CA LEU A 96 -5.16 5.04 -5.38
C LEU A 96 -3.74 4.50 -5.25
N ARG A 97 -3.49 3.48 -4.42
CA ARG A 97 -2.14 2.96 -4.16
C ARG A 97 -1.46 2.49 -5.44
N SER A 98 -2.21 1.86 -6.33
CA SER A 98 -1.71 1.38 -7.62
C SER A 98 -1.28 2.51 -8.57
N SER A 99 -1.75 3.75 -8.36
CA SER A 99 -1.35 4.90 -9.18
C SER A 99 -0.08 5.59 -8.68
N GLU A 100 0.38 5.30 -7.46
CA GLU A 100 1.60 5.91 -6.93
C GLU A 100 2.82 5.51 -7.77
N LYS A 101 3.57 6.49 -8.27
CA LYS A 101 4.78 6.23 -9.06
C LYS A 101 6.01 6.06 -8.17
N THR A 102 6.89 5.16 -8.61
CA THR A 102 8.16 4.84 -7.96
C THR A 102 9.31 4.92 -8.98
N GLU A 103 10.52 5.19 -8.51
CA GLU A 103 11.69 5.32 -9.36
C GLU A 103 12.06 3.96 -9.99
N PRO A 104 12.45 3.93 -11.28
CA PRO A 104 12.93 2.72 -11.93
C PRO A 104 14.18 2.14 -11.26
N GLY A 105 14.35 0.81 -11.31
CA GLY A 105 15.55 0.14 -10.81
C GLY A 105 15.60 -0.11 -9.30
N ARG A 106 14.57 0.30 -8.55
CA ARG A 106 14.39 -0.02 -7.13
C ARG A 106 13.06 -0.74 -6.91
N ILE A 107 13.01 -1.64 -5.91
CA ILE A 107 11.79 -2.39 -5.57
C ILE A 107 10.71 -1.41 -5.09
N ARG A 108 9.51 -1.50 -5.68
CA ARG A 108 8.37 -0.62 -5.39
C ARG A 108 8.06 -0.53 -3.89
N ASP A 109 7.89 -1.68 -3.24
CA ASP A 109 7.48 -1.72 -1.84
C ASP A 109 8.52 -1.13 -0.88
N VAL A 110 9.81 -1.28 -1.19
CA VAL A 110 10.88 -0.65 -0.42
C VAL A 110 10.78 0.88 -0.52
N GLN A 111 10.58 1.41 -1.73
CA GLN A 111 10.44 2.85 -1.93
C GLN A 111 9.19 3.42 -1.24
N LEU A 112 8.07 2.71 -1.31
CA LEU A 112 6.86 3.10 -0.60
C LEU A 112 7.06 3.03 0.92
N GLY A 113 7.78 2.00 1.38
CA GLY A 113 8.30 1.81 2.74
C GLY A 113 9.01 3.05 3.27
N GLU A 114 10.12 3.39 2.62
CA GLU A 114 10.97 4.54 2.94
C GLU A 114 10.15 5.84 2.99
N ARG A 115 9.23 6.07 2.05
CA ARG A 115 8.43 7.31 2.00
C ARG A 115 7.58 7.53 3.24
N TRP A 116 6.95 6.48 3.79
CA TRP A 116 6.14 6.65 5.00
C TRP A 116 7.02 6.66 6.25
N MET A 117 8.11 5.90 6.26
CA MET A 117 9.08 5.91 7.37
C MET A 117 9.69 7.31 7.54
N ASP A 118 10.16 7.91 6.44
CA ASP A 118 10.70 9.28 6.39
C ASP A 118 9.66 10.35 6.78
N ALA A 119 8.37 10.09 6.51
CA ALA A 119 7.32 11.04 6.83
C ALA A 119 6.88 10.94 8.30
N MET A 120 6.96 9.77 8.90
CA MET A 120 6.54 9.54 10.29
C MET A 120 7.71 9.55 11.28
N GLY A 121 8.96 9.63 10.80
CA GLY A 121 10.16 9.57 11.65
C GLY A 121 10.39 8.17 12.22
N VAL A 122 10.13 7.13 11.44
CA VAL A 122 10.29 5.74 11.86
C VAL A 122 11.67 5.23 11.44
N ASP A 123 12.44 4.72 12.41
CA ASP A 123 13.79 4.20 12.17
C ASP A 123 13.77 2.74 11.70
N TYR A 124 12.89 1.93 12.30
CA TYR A 124 12.76 0.51 11.98
C TYR A 124 11.31 0.13 11.81
N SER A 125 11.05 -0.75 10.85
CA SER A 125 9.73 -1.31 10.61
C SER A 125 9.79 -2.82 10.51
N CYS A 126 8.97 -3.50 11.31
CA CYS A 126 8.57 -4.87 11.06
C CYS A 126 7.52 -4.86 9.96
N LEU A 127 7.90 -5.32 8.77
CA LEU A 127 7.03 -5.33 7.59
C LEU A 127 6.47 -6.74 7.34
N PHE A 128 5.15 -6.86 7.41
CA PHE A 128 4.40 -8.11 7.20
C PHE A 128 3.67 -8.10 5.85
N PRO A 129 3.51 -9.27 5.20
CA PRO A 129 2.65 -9.42 4.03
C PRO A 129 1.18 -9.24 4.37
#